data_AF-A0A2N8P080-F1
#
_entry.id   AF-A0A2N8P080-F1
#
_cell.length_a   1.000
_cell.length_b   1.000
_cell.length_c   1.000
_cell.angle_alpha   90.00
_cell.angle_beta   90.00
_cell.angle_gamma   90.00
#
_symmetry.space_group_name_H-M   'P 1'
#
loop_
_entity.id
_entity.type
_entity.pdbx_description
1 polymer ?
#
loop_
_entity_poly.entity_id
_entity_poly.type
_entity_poly.pdbx_seq_one_letter_code
_entity_poly.pdbx_strand_id
1 'polypeptide(L)'
;MLTDTKDTTCAVITFPEAGDRRAGAPPTVMIDCGNSRGAQETTEKMRATVRRALAGRTRIDHVFLTHPDSSHCNALLPVTQGLEIGQVSCGGDLRQYSGLQGGAELHRWLVGNNARTFPPSFRGLGAPVVSFAGMRLYVLAANSTGHTGSSDADANGSVLLLVYGSLRVVFLGDVPGSVAAGLQAEAFPAGVTDGPTGHPLAPRGQLLVLGHPSGDGAYGWPWGPEGNHRYTLVREHTPAASEDGPATGHASAAVLLSGPSEESASADEAAEKDRFAFTSVDSWTAGPQPSPPGLPG
;
A
#
# COMPACT_ATOMS: atom_id res chain seq x y z
N MET A 1 2.44 10.25 0.80
CA MET A 1 2.46 8.88 0.23
C MET A 1 2.21 9.01 -1.26
N LEU A 2 3.03 8.38 -2.11
CA LEU A 2 2.86 8.43 -3.57
C LEU A 2 2.52 7.03 -4.07
N THR A 3 1.38 6.89 -4.76
CA THR A 3 0.96 5.70 -5.50
C THR A 3 0.66 6.18 -6.93
N ASP A 4 1.37 5.65 -7.92
CA ASP A 4 1.28 6.12 -9.30
C ASP A 4 0.47 5.11 -10.12
N THR A 5 -0.71 5.53 -10.59
CA THR A 5 -1.59 4.85 -11.56
C THR A 5 -2.35 3.59 -11.10
N LYS A 6 -3.45 3.32 -11.83
CA LYS A 6 -4.37 2.17 -11.67
C LYS A 6 -3.70 0.79 -11.86
N ASP A 7 -2.47 0.78 -12.39
CA ASP A 7 -1.76 -0.41 -12.85
C ASP A 7 -0.55 -0.76 -11.98
N THR A 8 -0.35 -0.12 -10.83
CA THR A 8 0.83 -0.39 -9.98
C THR A 8 0.47 -0.62 -8.52
N THR A 9 1.30 -1.43 -7.89
CA THR A 9 1.16 -1.85 -6.49
C THR A 9 2.19 -1.18 -5.59
N CYS A 10 3.04 -0.33 -6.18
CA CYS A 10 4.18 0.30 -5.50
C CYS A 10 3.74 1.49 -4.65
N ALA A 11 4.06 1.44 -3.37
CA ALA A 11 3.98 2.58 -2.47
C ALA A 11 5.34 2.90 -1.86
N VAL A 12 5.73 4.18 -1.89
CA VAL A 12 6.90 4.68 -1.13
C VAL A 12 6.44 5.66 -0.06
N ILE A 13 6.86 5.38 1.17
CA ILE A 13 6.53 6.13 2.37
C ILE A 13 7.84 6.66 2.96
N THR A 14 7.97 7.98 2.99
CA THR A 14 9.04 8.65 3.74
C THR A 14 8.45 9.12 5.05
N PHE A 15 9.03 8.64 6.16
CA PHE A 15 8.58 9.05 7.49
C PHE A 15 8.92 10.53 7.71
N PRO A 16 8.15 11.27 8.53
CA PRO A 16 8.41 12.67 8.77
C PRO A 16 9.69 12.87 9.58
N GLU A 17 10.33 14.02 9.42
CA GLU A 17 11.44 14.44 10.29
C GLU A 17 11.01 14.44 11.76
N ALA A 18 11.88 13.90 12.62
CA ALA A 18 11.63 13.96 14.06
C ALA A 18 11.88 15.37 14.58
N GLY A 19 11.06 15.82 15.53
CA GLY A 19 11.33 17.08 16.24
C GLY A 19 12.63 17.04 17.06
N ASP A 20 13.11 15.85 17.42
CA ASP A 20 14.40 15.63 18.07
C ASP A 20 15.49 15.36 17.02
N ARG A 21 16.47 16.28 16.94
CA ARG A 21 17.63 16.18 16.05
C ARG A 21 18.52 14.96 16.31
N ARG A 22 18.36 14.27 17.44
CA ARG A 22 19.11 13.05 17.78
C ARG A 22 18.48 11.76 17.23
N ALA A 23 17.26 11.81 16.72
CA ALA A 23 16.54 10.62 16.26
C ALA A 23 17.12 9.98 14.98
N GLY A 24 18.08 10.62 14.32
CA GLY A 24 18.64 10.16 13.05
C GLY A 24 17.78 10.58 11.85
N ALA A 25 18.13 10.08 10.66
CA ALA A 25 17.38 10.38 9.44
C ALA A 25 16.06 9.59 9.40
N PRO A 26 14.98 10.14 8.81
CA PRO A 26 13.71 9.43 8.71
C PRO A 26 13.80 8.20 7.82
N PRO A 27 13.23 7.05 8.25
CA PRO A 27 13.25 5.85 7.44
C PRO A 27 12.39 5.99 6.19
N THR A 28 12.80 5.29 5.13
CA THR A 28 11.98 5.06 3.94
C THR A 28 11.47 3.64 3.90
N VAL A 29 10.18 3.49 3.66
CA VAL A 29 9.54 2.20 3.44
C VAL A 29 9.02 2.14 2.00
N MET A 30 9.32 1.03 1.32
CA MET A 30 8.69 0.63 0.08
C MET A 30 7.76 -0.56 0.37
N ILE A 31 6.53 -0.50 -0.11
CA ILE A 31 5.56 -1.60 -0.05
C ILE A 31 5.25 -1.97 -1.49
N ASP A 32 5.58 -3.20 -1.84
CA ASP A 32 5.52 -3.75 -3.20
C ASP A 32 6.23 -2.89 -4.25
N CYS A 33 6.41 -3.46 -5.43
CA CYS A 33 6.91 -2.74 -6.59
C CYS A 33 6.61 -3.54 -7.85
N GLY A 34 5.34 -3.63 -8.24
CA GLY A 34 4.94 -4.30 -9.47
C GLY A 34 3.93 -3.50 -10.27
N ASN A 35 3.71 -3.96 -11.49
CA ASN A 35 2.68 -3.46 -12.39
C ASN A 35 1.98 -4.56 -13.19
N SER A 36 0.74 -4.31 -13.56
CA SER A 36 -0.19 -5.30 -14.16
C SER A 36 0.26 -5.84 -15.52
N ARG A 37 1.11 -5.12 -16.26
CA ARG A 37 1.46 -5.42 -17.66
C ARG A 37 2.95 -5.71 -17.91
N GLY A 38 3.79 -5.63 -16.89
CA GLY A 38 5.25 -5.63 -17.05
C GLY A 38 5.76 -4.53 -18.00
N ALA A 39 4.99 -3.45 -18.19
CA ALA A 39 5.24 -2.46 -19.23
C ALA A 39 6.45 -1.59 -18.87
N GLN A 40 7.45 -1.54 -19.75
CA GLN A 40 8.71 -0.81 -19.50
C GLN A 40 8.47 0.69 -19.22
N GLU A 41 7.55 1.34 -19.93
CA GLU A 41 7.21 2.74 -19.71
C GLU A 41 6.67 2.98 -18.28
N THR A 42 5.79 2.10 -17.79
CA THR A 42 5.27 2.16 -16.42
C THR A 42 6.39 1.95 -15.41
N THR A 43 7.28 0.99 -15.64
CA THR A 43 8.47 0.76 -14.79
C THR A 43 9.37 1.99 -14.70
N GLU A 44 9.62 2.71 -15.81
CA GLU A 44 10.42 3.94 -15.77
C GLU A 44 9.72 5.08 -15.01
N LYS A 45 8.39 5.22 -15.16
CA LYS A 45 7.60 6.18 -14.35
C LYS A 45 7.68 5.85 -12.86
N MET A 46 7.50 4.57 -12.50
CA MET A 46 7.67 4.09 -11.13
C MET A 46 9.06 4.42 -10.60
N ARG A 47 10.12 4.14 -11.37
CA ARG A 47 11.50 4.48 -10.99
C ARG A 47 11.65 5.98 -10.72
N ALA A 48 11.14 6.83 -11.59
CA ALA A 48 11.19 8.29 -11.40
C ALA A 48 10.42 8.72 -10.14
N THR A 49 9.25 8.14 -9.88
CA THR A 49 8.43 8.40 -8.70
C THR A 49 9.14 7.98 -7.41
N VAL A 50 9.77 6.79 -7.37
CA VAL A 50 10.59 6.35 -6.24
C VAL A 50 11.76 7.30 -5.99
N ARG A 51 12.50 7.67 -7.04
CA ARG A 51 13.64 8.59 -6.92
C ARG A 51 13.22 9.97 -6.41
N ARG A 52 12.06 10.46 -6.84
CA ARG A 52 11.47 11.70 -6.33
C ARG A 52 11.09 11.57 -4.85
N ALA A 53 10.43 10.48 -4.46
CA ALA A 53 10.03 10.23 -3.07
C ALA A 53 11.23 10.13 -2.12
N LEU A 54 12.37 9.67 -2.63
CA LEU A 54 13.63 9.60 -1.88
C LEU A 54 14.30 10.97 -1.68
N ALA A 55 13.90 12.01 -2.41
CA ALA A 55 14.42 13.38 -2.27
C ALA A 55 15.96 13.46 -2.26
N GLY A 56 16.61 12.72 -3.17
CA GLY A 56 18.08 12.68 -3.28
C GLY A 56 18.77 11.62 -2.41
N ARG A 57 18.03 10.92 -1.52
CA ARG A 57 18.56 9.75 -0.81
C ARG A 57 18.77 8.59 -1.77
N THR A 58 19.77 7.76 -1.47
CA THR A 58 20.13 6.58 -2.27
C THR A 58 19.76 5.28 -1.58
N ARG A 59 19.00 5.32 -0.49
CA ARG A 59 18.68 4.16 0.34
C ARG A 59 17.18 4.03 0.59
N ILE A 60 16.68 2.79 0.53
CA ILE A 60 15.37 2.40 1.05
C ILE A 60 15.61 1.53 2.29
N ASP A 61 15.14 1.96 3.45
CA ASP A 61 15.44 1.31 4.73
C ASP A 61 14.67 0.02 4.94
N HIS A 62 13.43 -0.03 4.46
CA HIS A 62 12.58 -1.22 4.53
C HIS A 62 11.85 -1.45 3.21
N VAL A 63 11.85 -2.69 2.74
CA VAL A 63 11.04 -3.16 1.62
C VAL A 63 10.10 -4.25 2.15
N PHE A 64 8.81 -4.11 1.91
CA PHE A 64 7.80 -5.11 2.22
C PHE A 64 7.20 -5.62 0.92
N LEU A 65 7.26 -6.93 0.68
CA LEU A 65 6.52 -7.59 -0.38
C LEU A 65 5.29 -8.25 0.22
N THR A 66 4.11 -7.75 -0.13
CA THR A 66 2.87 -8.16 0.53
C THR A 66 2.52 -9.60 0.20
N HIS A 67 2.76 -10.06 -1.03
CA HIS A 67 2.53 -11.44 -1.45
C HIS A 67 3.41 -11.85 -2.65
N PRO A 68 3.56 -13.17 -2.90
CA PRO A 68 4.41 -13.69 -3.98
C PRO A 68 3.67 -13.77 -5.32
N ASP A 69 3.20 -12.63 -5.83
CA ASP A 69 2.61 -12.51 -7.17
C ASP A 69 3.44 -11.59 -8.07
N SER A 70 3.44 -11.86 -9.37
CA SER A 70 4.23 -11.11 -10.35
C SER A 70 3.81 -9.63 -10.41
N SER A 71 2.52 -9.32 -10.33
CA SER A 71 2.01 -7.95 -10.37
C SER A 71 2.38 -7.12 -9.14
N HIS A 72 2.93 -7.76 -8.10
CA HIS A 72 3.41 -7.10 -6.88
C HIS A 72 4.91 -6.85 -6.84
N CYS A 73 5.70 -7.53 -7.66
CA CYS A 73 7.17 -7.45 -7.56
C CYS A 73 7.93 -7.44 -8.89
N ASN A 74 7.26 -7.54 -10.05
CA ASN A 74 7.94 -7.61 -11.35
C ASN A 74 8.79 -6.37 -11.70
N ALA A 75 8.49 -5.20 -11.13
CA ALA A 75 9.22 -3.96 -11.37
C ALA A 75 10.28 -3.67 -10.29
N LEU A 76 10.37 -4.49 -9.23
CA LEU A 76 11.22 -4.21 -8.07
C LEU A 76 12.69 -4.05 -8.46
N LEU A 77 13.24 -5.00 -9.23
CA LEU A 77 14.64 -4.97 -9.63
C LEU A 77 15.00 -3.72 -10.45
N PRO A 78 14.33 -3.42 -11.59
CA PRO A 78 14.66 -2.23 -12.37
C PRO A 78 14.38 -0.93 -11.60
N VAL A 79 13.34 -0.86 -10.76
CA VAL A 79 13.02 0.35 -9.99
C VAL A 79 14.06 0.61 -8.89
N THR A 80 14.56 -0.43 -8.24
CA THR A 80 15.55 -0.33 -7.16
C THR A 80 17.00 -0.32 -7.62
N GLN A 81 17.25 -0.41 -8.93
CA GLN A 81 18.60 -0.41 -9.48
C GLN A 81 19.40 0.82 -9.01
N GLY A 82 20.56 0.58 -8.42
CA GLY A 82 21.44 1.63 -7.89
C GLY A 82 20.92 2.30 -6.62
N LEU A 83 20.03 1.64 -5.88
CA LEU A 83 19.67 1.99 -4.51
C LEU A 83 20.31 1.00 -3.54
N GLU A 84 20.69 1.50 -2.37
CA GLU A 84 21.00 0.68 -1.22
C GLU A 84 19.68 0.21 -0.58
N ILE A 85 19.63 -1.07 -0.24
CA ILE A 85 18.43 -1.70 0.30
C ILE A 85 18.74 -2.17 1.72
N GLY A 86 17.90 -1.75 2.66
CA GLY A 86 17.98 -2.15 4.05
C GLY A 86 17.34 -3.50 4.29
N GLN A 87 16.32 -3.52 5.13
CA GLN A 87 15.63 -4.76 5.49
C GLN A 87 14.56 -5.10 4.47
N VAL A 88 14.49 -6.37 4.06
CA VAL A 88 13.43 -6.88 3.19
C VAL A 88 12.58 -7.88 3.97
N SER A 89 11.27 -7.68 3.98
CA SER A 89 10.29 -8.61 4.56
C SER A 89 9.27 -9.02 3.50
N CYS A 90 8.82 -10.27 3.53
CA CYS A 90 7.91 -10.81 2.51
C CYS A 90 6.84 -11.74 3.09
N GLY A 91 5.65 -11.69 2.50
CA GLY A 91 4.63 -12.73 2.62
C GLY A 91 5.04 -13.99 1.86
N GLY A 92 4.46 -15.13 2.23
CA GLY A 92 4.78 -16.43 1.64
C GLY A 92 6.19 -16.96 1.97
N ASP A 93 6.56 -18.02 1.27
CA ASP A 93 7.89 -18.63 1.24
C ASP A 93 8.72 -18.01 0.10
N LEU A 94 10.00 -17.75 0.36
CA LEU A 94 10.92 -17.17 -0.64
C LEU A 94 10.92 -17.95 -1.97
N ARG A 95 10.77 -19.28 -1.93
CA ARG A 95 10.78 -20.11 -3.14
C ARG A 95 9.61 -19.82 -4.08
N GLN A 96 8.50 -19.29 -3.58
CA GLN A 96 7.36 -18.93 -4.43
C GLN A 96 7.74 -17.81 -5.42
N TYR A 97 8.56 -16.85 -4.99
CA TYR A 97 9.08 -15.80 -5.85
C TYR A 97 9.94 -16.33 -7.01
N SER A 98 10.58 -17.50 -6.84
CA SER A 98 11.41 -18.10 -7.91
C SER A 98 10.59 -18.63 -9.08
N GLY A 99 9.32 -18.99 -8.85
CA GLY A 99 8.41 -19.52 -9.86
C GLY A 99 7.74 -18.45 -10.72
N LEU A 100 7.90 -17.16 -10.38
CA LEU A 100 7.32 -16.04 -11.12
C LEU A 100 8.06 -15.82 -12.45
N GLN A 101 7.43 -15.12 -13.39
CA GLN A 101 8.12 -14.65 -14.60
C GLN A 101 9.27 -13.71 -14.23
N GLY A 102 10.51 -14.05 -14.60
CA GLY A 102 11.72 -13.35 -14.13
C GLY A 102 12.07 -13.63 -12.66
N GLY A 103 11.35 -14.55 -12.01
CA GLY A 103 11.41 -14.84 -10.58
C GLY A 103 12.75 -15.37 -10.09
N ALA A 104 13.54 -16.03 -10.94
CA ALA A 104 14.88 -16.50 -10.58
C ALA A 104 15.83 -15.36 -10.20
N GLU A 105 15.74 -14.21 -10.87
CA GLU A 105 16.54 -13.02 -10.54
C GLU A 105 16.03 -12.36 -9.26
N LEU A 106 14.71 -12.23 -9.13
CA LEU A 106 14.09 -11.69 -7.93
C LEU A 106 14.41 -12.52 -6.70
N HIS A 107 14.32 -13.85 -6.78
CA HIS A 107 14.68 -14.76 -5.69
C HIS A 107 16.16 -14.61 -5.30
N ARG A 108 17.07 -14.54 -6.27
CA ARG A 108 18.50 -14.28 -5.99
C ARG A 108 18.69 -12.94 -5.29
N TRP A 109 17.98 -11.91 -5.70
CA TRP A 109 18.01 -10.59 -5.07
C TRP A 109 17.46 -10.64 -3.64
N LEU A 110 16.36 -11.34 -3.39
CA LEU A 110 15.78 -11.51 -2.05
C LEU A 110 16.76 -12.22 -1.11
N VAL A 111 17.37 -13.31 -1.56
CA VAL A 111 18.41 -14.03 -0.80
C VAL A 111 19.62 -13.13 -0.56
N GLY A 112 20.09 -12.41 -1.58
CA GLY A 112 21.22 -11.49 -1.47
C GLY A 112 21.00 -10.33 -0.49
N ASN A 113 19.74 -9.91 -0.31
CA ASN A 113 19.34 -8.88 0.65
C ASN A 113 18.86 -9.46 2.00
N ASN A 114 19.11 -10.75 2.26
CA ASN A 114 18.69 -11.43 3.50
C ASN A 114 17.21 -11.24 3.83
N ALA A 115 16.35 -11.33 2.82
CA ALA A 115 14.91 -11.18 2.97
C ALA A 115 14.35 -12.16 4.01
N ARG A 116 13.45 -11.67 4.86
CA ARG A 116 12.80 -12.45 5.92
C ARG A 116 11.34 -12.70 5.55
N THR A 117 10.90 -13.93 5.71
CA THR A 117 9.48 -14.27 5.57
C THR A 117 8.75 -14.01 6.87
N PHE A 118 7.47 -13.64 6.79
CA PHE A 118 6.62 -13.61 7.97
C PHE A 118 6.37 -15.03 8.52
N PRO A 119 5.99 -15.18 9.80
CA PRO A 119 5.64 -16.49 10.37
C PRO A 119 4.52 -17.19 9.58
N PRO A 120 4.42 -18.54 9.65
CA PRO A 120 3.43 -19.31 8.88
C PRO A 120 1.98 -18.94 9.12
N SER A 121 1.66 -18.38 10.28
CA SER A 121 0.41 -17.67 10.52
C SER A 121 0.72 -16.51 11.45
N PHE A 122 0.39 -15.31 11.01
CA PHE A 122 0.42 -14.13 11.85
C PHE A 122 -0.92 -13.42 11.75
N ARG A 123 -1.53 -13.15 12.90
CA ARG A 123 -2.74 -12.35 13.01
C ARG A 123 -2.75 -11.64 14.34
N GLY A 124 -2.93 -10.33 14.31
CA GLY A 124 -3.03 -9.49 15.49
C GLY A 124 -2.02 -8.35 15.53
N LEU A 125 -2.10 -7.58 16.61
CA LEU A 125 -1.35 -6.34 16.78
C LEU A 125 -0.10 -6.59 17.61
N GLY A 126 1.00 -6.88 16.92
CA GLY A 126 2.32 -6.85 17.51
C GLY A 126 2.83 -5.43 17.76
N ALA A 127 4.10 -5.34 18.19
CA ALA A 127 4.82 -4.08 18.13
C ALA A 127 4.92 -3.60 16.67
N PRO A 128 4.96 -2.27 16.42
CA PRO A 128 5.16 -1.76 15.07
C PRO A 128 6.50 -2.25 14.51
N VAL A 129 6.50 -2.67 13.25
CA VAL A 129 7.71 -3.10 12.54
C VAL A 129 8.61 -1.92 12.17
N VAL A 130 8.02 -0.73 12.02
CA VAL A 130 8.74 0.54 11.87
C VAL A 130 8.03 1.60 12.69
N SER A 131 8.77 2.36 13.48
CA SER A 131 8.22 3.46 14.28
C SER A 131 9.19 4.64 14.28
N PHE A 132 8.74 5.80 13.79
CA PHE A 132 9.55 7.01 13.75
C PHE A 132 8.66 8.27 13.76
N ALA A 133 9.03 9.27 14.56
CA ALA A 133 8.34 10.57 14.63
C ALA A 133 6.79 10.48 14.73
N GLY A 134 6.28 9.55 15.55
CA GLY A 134 4.84 9.33 15.75
C GLY A 134 4.14 8.52 14.65
N MET A 135 4.80 8.30 13.51
CA MET A 135 4.33 7.40 12.46
C MET A 135 4.75 5.97 12.78
N ARG A 136 3.83 5.03 12.60
CA ARG A 136 4.00 3.61 12.95
C ARG A 136 3.46 2.72 11.85
N LEU A 137 4.24 1.73 11.44
CA LEU A 137 3.84 0.69 10.49
C LEU A 137 3.71 -0.64 11.25
N TYR A 138 2.57 -1.29 11.09
CA TYR A 138 2.24 -2.57 11.69
C TYR A 138 2.02 -3.62 10.61
N VAL A 139 2.29 -4.87 10.96
CA VAL A 139 1.74 -6.03 10.25
C VAL A 139 0.50 -6.43 11.01
N LEU A 140 -0.63 -6.59 10.33
CA LEU A 140 -1.90 -6.99 10.93
C LEU A 140 -2.20 -8.47 10.71
N ALA A 141 -1.87 -8.95 9.52
CA ALA A 141 -2.00 -10.34 9.13
C ALA A 141 -0.85 -10.71 8.18
N ALA A 142 -0.42 -11.96 8.19
CA ALA A 142 0.42 -12.54 7.16
C ALA A 142 0.22 -14.05 7.13
N ASN A 143 0.33 -14.64 5.94
CA ASN A 143 0.27 -16.10 5.76
C ASN A 143 -1.00 -16.72 6.38
N SER A 144 -2.16 -16.24 5.95
CA SER A 144 -3.47 -16.63 6.51
C SER A 144 -3.81 -18.11 6.32
N THR A 145 -3.11 -18.81 5.43
CA THR A 145 -3.21 -20.26 5.21
C THR A 145 -2.66 -21.11 6.36
N GLY A 146 -1.83 -20.52 7.25
CA GLY A 146 -1.05 -21.27 8.23
C GLY A 146 0.17 -21.98 7.65
N HIS A 147 0.38 -21.90 6.33
CA HIS A 147 1.41 -22.63 5.59
C HIS A 147 2.04 -21.74 4.51
N THR A 148 3.24 -21.22 4.77
CA THR A 148 3.96 -20.34 3.83
C THR A 148 4.21 -20.97 2.46
N GLY A 149 4.22 -22.32 2.36
CA GLY A 149 4.39 -23.06 1.12
C GLY A 149 3.10 -23.36 0.35
N SER A 150 1.94 -22.86 0.79
CA SER A 150 0.67 -23.02 0.08
C SER A 150 0.78 -22.45 -1.35
N SER A 151 0.14 -23.07 -2.34
CA SER A 151 0.05 -22.52 -3.69
C SER A 151 -0.87 -21.30 -3.79
N ASP A 152 -1.67 -21.05 -2.76
CA ASP A 152 -2.53 -19.88 -2.65
C ASP A 152 -1.69 -18.64 -2.26
N ALA A 153 -1.25 -17.89 -3.26
CA ALA A 153 -0.42 -16.70 -3.09
C ALA A 153 -1.18 -15.59 -2.33
N ASP A 154 -2.46 -15.42 -2.63
CA ASP A 154 -3.35 -14.42 -2.05
C ASP A 154 -3.51 -14.65 -0.55
N ALA A 155 -3.81 -15.89 -0.14
CA ALA A 155 -3.92 -16.23 1.26
C ALA A 155 -2.56 -16.22 1.99
N ASN A 156 -1.44 -16.32 1.25
CA ASN A 156 -0.09 -16.10 1.78
C ASN A 156 0.30 -14.62 1.84
N GLY A 157 -0.59 -13.72 1.44
CA GLY A 157 -0.38 -12.30 1.53
C GLY A 157 -0.27 -11.78 2.96
N SER A 158 0.16 -10.53 3.06
CA SER A 158 0.27 -9.79 4.31
C SER A 158 -0.47 -8.46 4.22
N VAL A 159 -1.07 -8.09 5.34
CA VAL A 159 -1.80 -6.84 5.51
C VAL A 159 -0.97 -5.91 6.39
N LEU A 160 -0.71 -4.71 5.89
CA LEU A 160 0.04 -3.68 6.61
C LEU A 160 -0.88 -2.55 7.04
N LEU A 161 -0.57 -1.92 8.18
CA LEU A 161 -1.27 -0.73 8.68
C LEU A 161 -0.27 0.37 9.01
N LEU A 162 -0.38 1.50 8.31
CA LEU A 162 0.31 2.73 8.66
C LEU A 162 -0.62 3.58 9.54
N VAL A 163 -0.08 4.08 10.67
CA VAL A 163 -0.76 4.99 11.58
C VAL A 163 0.08 6.24 11.73
N TYR A 164 -0.52 7.42 11.51
CA TYR A 164 0.09 8.71 11.78
C TYR A 164 -0.99 9.71 12.22
N GLY A 165 -0.94 10.13 13.49
CA GLY A 165 -2.01 10.97 14.06
C GLY A 165 -3.39 10.29 13.95
N SER A 166 -4.34 10.98 13.31
CA SER A 166 -5.68 10.48 13.02
C SER A 166 -5.80 9.74 11.67
N LEU A 167 -4.72 9.64 10.90
CA LEU A 167 -4.69 8.90 9.64
C LEU A 167 -4.32 7.43 9.86
N ARG A 168 -5.11 6.55 9.27
CA ARG A 168 -4.83 5.13 9.10
C ARG A 168 -4.80 4.78 7.62
N VAL A 169 -3.79 4.02 7.18
CA VAL A 169 -3.73 3.47 5.82
C VAL A 169 -3.51 1.97 5.91
N VAL A 170 -4.44 1.19 5.38
CA VAL A 170 -4.36 -0.28 5.31
C VAL A 170 -3.94 -0.67 3.91
N PHE A 171 -2.89 -1.46 3.81
CA PHE A 171 -2.44 -2.11 2.58
C PHE A 171 -2.88 -3.57 2.64
N LEU A 172 -3.98 -3.88 1.96
CA LEU A 172 -4.53 -5.23 1.90
C LEU A 172 -3.79 -6.13 0.91
N GLY A 173 -3.18 -5.55 -0.14
CA GLY A 173 -2.71 -6.36 -1.28
C GLY A 173 -3.89 -7.13 -1.87
N ASP A 174 -3.71 -8.43 -2.06
CA ASP A 174 -4.68 -9.31 -2.72
C ASP A 174 -5.25 -10.34 -1.73
N VAL A 175 -5.19 -10.07 -0.42
CA VAL A 175 -5.67 -11.04 0.58
C VAL A 175 -7.15 -11.34 0.37
N PRO A 176 -7.59 -12.60 0.59
CA PRO A 176 -8.98 -12.98 0.43
C PRO A 176 -9.92 -12.15 1.30
N GLY A 177 -11.15 -11.92 0.82
CA GLY A 177 -12.18 -11.17 1.55
C GLY A 177 -12.45 -11.70 2.97
N SER A 178 -12.26 -12.99 3.21
CA SER A 178 -12.37 -13.61 4.54
C SER A 178 -11.33 -13.10 5.54
N VAL A 179 -10.11 -12.80 5.10
CA VAL A 179 -9.05 -12.20 5.92
C VAL A 179 -9.42 -10.76 6.26
N ALA A 180 -9.86 -10.00 5.26
CA ALA A 180 -10.29 -8.62 5.43
C ALA A 180 -11.49 -8.50 6.39
N ALA A 181 -12.51 -9.37 6.24
CA ALA A 181 -13.65 -9.46 7.15
C ALA A 181 -13.23 -9.85 8.58
N GLY A 182 -12.26 -10.75 8.73
CA GLY A 182 -11.69 -11.10 10.02
C GLY A 182 -11.03 -9.91 10.73
N LEU A 183 -10.24 -9.13 10.00
CA LEU A 183 -9.61 -7.90 10.52
C LEU A 183 -10.65 -6.83 10.89
N GLN A 184 -11.71 -6.70 10.09
CA GLN A 184 -12.82 -5.81 10.39
C GLN A 184 -13.51 -6.22 11.70
N ALA A 185 -13.84 -7.51 11.88
CA ALA A 185 -14.52 -8.00 13.07
C ALA A 185 -13.69 -7.80 14.35
N GLU A 186 -12.36 -7.90 14.26
CA GLU A 186 -11.44 -7.61 15.38
C GLU A 186 -11.37 -6.12 15.71
N ALA A 187 -11.34 -5.27 14.68
CA ALA A 187 -11.32 -3.83 14.85
C ALA A 187 -12.65 -3.26 15.36
N PHE A 188 -13.76 -3.89 14.93
CA PHE A 188 -15.15 -3.44 15.11
C PHE A 188 -16.05 -4.59 15.59
N PRO A 189 -15.83 -5.11 16.81
CA PRO A 189 -16.64 -6.20 17.35
C PRO A 189 -18.11 -5.78 17.47
N ALA A 190 -19.00 -6.64 16.98
CA ALA A 190 -20.44 -6.41 17.04
C ALA A 190 -20.91 -6.22 18.49
N GLY A 191 -21.76 -5.21 18.73
CA GLY A 191 -22.33 -4.93 20.05
C GLY A 191 -21.50 -4.03 20.96
N VAL A 192 -20.29 -3.62 20.55
CA VAL A 192 -19.51 -2.58 21.27
C VAL A 192 -19.86 -1.22 20.66
N THR A 193 -20.88 -0.55 21.21
CA THR A 193 -21.32 0.75 20.68
C THR A 193 -20.44 1.89 21.17
N ASP A 194 -19.94 1.84 22.40
CA ASP A 194 -19.30 3.00 23.05
C ASP A 194 -18.04 2.59 23.81
N GLY A 195 -16.90 2.65 23.13
CA GLY A 195 -15.58 2.49 23.75
C GLY A 195 -14.48 2.27 22.71
N PRO A 196 -13.29 2.87 22.87
CA PRO A 196 -12.15 2.51 22.04
C PRO A 196 -11.80 1.04 22.30
N THR A 197 -11.85 0.20 21.28
CA THR A 197 -11.43 -1.21 21.36
C THR A 197 -9.93 -1.36 21.64
N GLY A 198 -9.17 -0.25 21.63
CA GLY A 198 -7.72 -0.25 21.68
C GLY A 198 -7.06 -0.70 20.38
N HIS A 199 -7.85 -1.17 19.41
CA HIS A 199 -7.37 -1.64 18.12
C HIS A 199 -6.90 -0.44 17.26
N PRO A 200 -5.68 -0.42 16.69
CA PRO A 200 -5.19 0.67 15.85
C PRO A 200 -6.02 0.91 14.58
N LEU A 201 -6.72 -0.12 14.08
CA LEU A 201 -7.74 0.05 13.02
C LEU A 201 -9.01 0.76 13.49
N ALA A 202 -9.34 0.77 14.79
CA ALA A 202 -10.50 1.48 15.31
C ALA A 202 -10.24 3.00 15.15
N PRO A 203 -10.91 3.69 14.22
CA PRO A 203 -10.61 5.06 13.87
C PRO A 203 -11.03 5.99 14.99
N ARG A 204 -10.16 6.95 15.25
CA ARG A 204 -10.50 8.28 15.75
C ARG A 204 -10.21 9.27 14.61
N GLY A 205 -10.77 9.05 13.41
CA GLY A 205 -10.38 9.82 12.22
C GLY A 205 -10.58 9.09 10.89
N GLN A 206 -9.62 9.25 9.97
CA GLN A 206 -9.68 8.76 8.59
C GLN A 206 -8.99 7.39 8.44
N LEU A 207 -9.62 6.50 7.68
CA LEU A 207 -9.10 5.19 7.29
C LEU A 207 -9.09 5.07 5.78
N LEU A 208 -7.93 4.99 5.18
CA LEU A 208 -7.74 4.65 3.77
C LEU A 208 -7.42 3.17 3.66
N VAL A 209 -8.08 2.45 2.77
CA VAL A 209 -7.76 1.05 2.46
C VAL A 209 -7.36 0.94 1.00
N LEU A 210 -6.25 0.26 0.75
CA LEU A 210 -5.62 0.08 -0.55
C LEU A 210 -5.41 -1.41 -0.81
N GLY A 211 -5.79 -1.89 -1.99
CA GLY A 211 -5.58 -3.27 -2.40
C GLY A 211 -6.42 -3.65 -3.60
N HIS A 212 -6.49 -4.94 -3.88
CA HIS A 212 -7.31 -5.52 -4.94
C HIS A 212 -8.39 -6.39 -4.30
N PRO A 213 -9.68 -6.08 -4.49
CA PRO A 213 -10.73 -7.02 -4.10
C PRO A 213 -10.57 -8.30 -4.92
N SER A 214 -10.41 -9.43 -4.22
CA SER A 214 -10.67 -10.73 -4.83
C SER A 214 -12.13 -10.78 -5.33
N GLY A 215 -12.43 -11.64 -6.30
CA GLY A 215 -13.79 -11.73 -6.87
C GLY A 215 -14.90 -11.99 -5.84
N ASP A 216 -14.58 -12.68 -4.75
CA ASP A 216 -15.44 -12.91 -3.58
C ASP A 216 -15.39 -11.76 -2.56
N GLY A 217 -14.28 -11.01 -2.50
CA GLY A 217 -14.07 -9.85 -1.62
C GLY A 217 -14.73 -8.55 -2.10
N ALA A 218 -15.09 -8.45 -3.39
CA ALA A 218 -15.75 -7.28 -3.96
C ALA A 218 -17.10 -6.93 -3.29
N TYR A 219 -17.76 -7.91 -2.66
CA TYR A 219 -19.02 -7.73 -1.94
C TYR A 219 -18.87 -7.61 -0.42
N GLY A 220 -17.63 -7.68 0.11
CA GLY A 220 -17.32 -7.59 1.54
C GLY A 220 -16.47 -6.36 1.87
N TRP A 221 -16.21 -6.12 3.16
CA TRP A 221 -15.39 -4.98 3.60
C TRP A 221 -13.99 -4.97 2.95
N PRO A 222 -13.46 -3.79 2.55
CA PRO A 222 -14.10 -2.45 2.57
C PRO A 222 -14.90 -2.11 1.30
N TRP A 223 -15.07 -3.05 0.38
CA TRP A 223 -15.56 -2.80 -0.99
C TRP A 223 -17.09 -3.00 -1.15
N GLY A 224 -17.69 -3.80 -0.29
CA GLY A 224 -19.08 -4.23 -0.40
C GLY A 224 -20.12 -3.27 0.21
N PRO A 225 -21.38 -3.35 -0.25
CA PRO A 225 -22.50 -2.55 0.29
C PRO A 225 -22.88 -2.94 1.73
N GLU A 226 -22.54 -4.16 2.16
CA GLU A 226 -22.69 -4.64 3.54
C GLU A 226 -21.56 -4.20 4.47
N GLY A 227 -20.64 -3.37 3.97
CA GLY A 227 -19.83 -2.52 4.82
C GLY A 227 -20.75 -1.65 5.67
N ASN A 228 -21.22 -2.21 6.79
CA ASN A 228 -22.08 -1.56 7.77
C ASN A 228 -21.24 -0.50 8.46
N HIS A 229 -21.05 0.60 7.76
CA HIS A 229 -20.04 1.55 8.13
C HIS A 229 -20.69 2.60 9.01
N ARG A 230 -20.16 2.71 10.23
CA ARG A 230 -19.97 3.98 10.91
C ARG A 230 -19.09 4.96 10.09
N TYR A 231 -18.95 4.77 8.77
CA TYR A 231 -18.01 5.50 7.94
C TYR A 231 -18.60 5.86 6.59
N THR A 232 -18.34 7.08 6.15
CA THR A 232 -18.71 7.53 4.80
C THR A 232 -17.63 7.09 3.82
N LEU A 233 -18.01 6.36 2.77
CA LEU A 233 -17.17 6.13 1.58
C LEU A 233 -16.95 7.47 0.88
N VAL A 234 -15.71 7.97 0.89
CA VAL A 234 -15.39 9.30 0.34
C VAL A 234 -15.02 9.22 -1.14
N ARG A 235 -14.42 8.12 -1.59
CA ARG A 235 -14.02 7.92 -2.99
C ARG A 235 -13.74 6.44 -3.24
N GLU A 236 -14.30 5.90 -4.31
CA GLU A 236 -13.90 4.61 -4.90
C GLU A 236 -13.18 4.93 -6.21
N HIS A 237 -11.99 4.35 -6.41
CA HIS A 237 -11.33 4.35 -7.70
C HIS A 237 -11.56 3.01 -8.38
N THR A 238 -12.69 2.89 -9.09
CA THR A 238 -12.97 1.72 -9.93
C THR A 238 -12.04 1.76 -11.16
N PRO A 239 -11.51 0.62 -11.63
CA PRO A 239 -10.83 0.55 -12.92
C PRO A 239 -11.75 1.12 -14.02
N ALA A 240 -11.17 1.81 -15.00
CA ALA A 240 -11.93 2.08 -16.22
C ALA A 240 -12.22 0.72 -16.87
N ALA A 241 -13.47 0.45 -17.25
CA ALA A 241 -13.81 -0.75 -18.00
C ALA A 241 -12.87 -0.83 -19.23
N SER A 242 -12.15 -1.94 -19.38
CA SER A 242 -11.45 -2.21 -20.63
C SER A 242 -12.52 -2.38 -21.71
N GLU A 243 -12.51 -1.54 -22.75
CA GLU A 243 -13.46 -1.66 -23.86
C GLU A 243 -13.28 -2.98 -24.64
N ASP A 244 -12.17 -3.69 -24.43
CA ASP A 244 -11.83 -4.96 -25.09
C ASP A 244 -11.67 -6.10 -24.08
N GLY A 245 -12.74 -6.83 -23.79
CA GLY A 245 -12.72 -8.16 -23.16
C GLY A 245 -13.02 -8.23 -21.65
N PRO A 246 -13.18 -9.46 -21.10
CA PRO A 246 -13.43 -9.66 -19.67
C PRO A 246 -12.22 -9.11 -18.90
N ALA A 247 -12.47 -8.13 -18.04
CA ALA A 247 -11.45 -7.43 -17.28
C ALA A 247 -10.63 -8.40 -16.41
N THR A 248 -9.50 -8.85 -16.93
CA THR A 248 -8.43 -9.53 -16.18
C THR A 248 -7.37 -8.55 -15.69
N GLY A 249 -7.64 -7.24 -15.77
CA GLY A 249 -6.74 -6.19 -15.32
C GLY A 249 -6.70 -6.11 -13.79
N HIS A 250 -5.52 -6.25 -13.21
CA HIS A 250 -5.24 -5.91 -11.81
C HIS A 250 -5.57 -4.44 -11.58
N ALA A 251 -6.65 -4.17 -10.86
CA ALA A 251 -7.15 -2.82 -10.64
C ALA A 251 -6.99 -2.43 -9.18
N SER A 252 -6.00 -1.60 -8.87
CA SER A 252 -5.81 -1.13 -7.51
C SER A 252 -6.97 -0.22 -7.09
N ALA A 253 -7.68 -0.62 -6.04
CA ALA A 253 -8.78 0.14 -5.48
C ALA A 253 -8.34 0.87 -4.22
N ALA A 254 -8.91 2.06 -4.01
CA ALA A 254 -8.72 2.85 -2.81
C ALA A 254 -10.09 3.24 -2.27
N VAL A 255 -10.31 3.03 -0.97
CA VAL A 255 -11.53 3.41 -0.25
C VAL A 255 -11.14 4.22 0.97
N LEU A 256 -11.62 5.47 1.03
CA LEU A 256 -11.47 6.33 2.20
C LEU A 256 -12.76 6.30 3.03
N LEU A 257 -12.62 5.94 4.31
CA LEU A 257 -13.67 5.82 5.31
C LEU A 257 -13.46 6.90 6.39
N SER A 258 -14.48 7.70 6.69
CA SER A 258 -14.43 8.75 7.74
C SER A 258 -15.48 8.50 8.81
N GLY A 259 -15.09 8.55 10.10
CA GLY A 259 -16.01 8.25 11.21
C GLY A 259 -17.22 9.19 11.29
N PRO A 260 -18.31 8.79 11.97
CA PRO A 260 -19.48 9.63 12.12
C PRO A 260 -19.19 10.63 13.23
N SER A 261 -19.22 11.92 12.90
CA SER A 261 -18.94 13.08 13.78
C SER A 261 -17.48 13.31 14.17
N GLU A 262 -16.79 14.14 13.39
CA GLU A 262 -16.01 15.29 13.89
C GLU A 262 -16.12 16.39 12.81
N GLU A 263 -17.27 17.06 12.78
CA GLU A 263 -17.54 18.21 11.89
C GLU A 263 -16.81 19.50 12.35
N SER A 264 -15.76 19.34 13.16
CA SER A 264 -14.87 20.41 13.62
C SER A 264 -13.41 19.95 13.50
N ALA A 265 -12.98 19.59 12.29
CA ALA A 265 -11.55 19.47 12.03
C ALA A 265 -10.89 20.83 12.31
N SER A 266 -9.87 20.85 13.17
CA SER A 266 -9.10 22.07 13.41
C SER A 266 -8.41 22.52 12.11
N ALA A 267 -8.04 23.80 12.01
CA ALA A 267 -7.30 24.30 10.86
C ALA A 267 -5.98 23.53 10.63
N ASP A 268 -5.37 23.01 11.71
CA ASP A 268 -4.17 22.17 11.65
C ASP A 268 -4.46 20.79 11.04
N GLU A 269 -5.61 20.18 11.36
CA GLU A 269 -6.05 18.92 10.74
C GLU A 269 -6.44 19.10 9.27
N ALA A 270 -7.02 20.24 8.90
CA ALA A 270 -7.31 20.58 7.52
C ALA A 270 -6.03 20.79 6.70
N ALA A 271 -5.03 21.48 7.27
CA ALA A 271 -3.71 21.64 6.66
C ALA A 271 -2.94 20.31 6.54
N GLU A 272 -3.13 19.39 7.51
CA GLU A 272 -2.58 18.03 7.44
C GLU A 272 -3.27 17.21 6.32
N LYS A 273 -4.60 17.32 6.18
CA LYS A 273 -5.38 16.69 5.09
C LYS A 273 -4.93 17.15 3.70
N ASP A 274 -4.67 18.45 3.50
CA ASP A 274 -4.16 18.99 2.22
C ASP A 274 -2.72 18.53 1.92
N ARG A 275 -1.89 18.32 2.96
CA ARG A 275 -0.53 17.78 2.80
C ARG A 275 -0.50 16.31 2.38
N PHE A 276 -1.58 15.57 2.67
CA PHE A 276 -1.79 14.19 2.25
C PHE A 276 -2.76 14.05 1.07
N ALA A 277 -3.19 15.16 0.45
CA ALA A 277 -3.95 15.11 -0.79
C ALA A 277 -3.16 14.34 -1.85
N PHE A 278 -3.65 13.15 -2.17
CA PHE A 278 -3.10 12.26 -3.17
C PHE A 278 -3.10 12.98 -4.51
N THR A 279 -1.93 13.44 -4.94
CA THR A 279 -1.74 13.91 -6.30
C THR A 279 -1.66 12.69 -7.20
N SER A 280 -2.82 12.28 -7.73
CA SER A 280 -2.85 11.50 -8.97
C SER A 280 -2.22 12.36 -10.07
N VAL A 281 -1.25 11.79 -10.79
CA VAL A 281 -0.54 12.44 -11.90
C VAL A 281 -1.50 12.90 -13.01
N ASP A 282 -2.71 12.34 -13.07
CA ASP A 282 -3.74 12.73 -14.06
C ASP A 282 -4.25 14.17 -13.86
N SER A 283 -4.14 14.72 -12.65
CA SER A 283 -4.60 16.09 -12.36
C SER A 283 -3.65 17.21 -12.81
N TRP A 284 -2.50 16.86 -13.41
CA TRP A 284 -1.44 17.83 -13.76
C TRP A 284 -1.30 18.12 -15.27
N THR A 285 -2.25 17.70 -16.10
CA THR A 285 -2.21 17.92 -17.57
C THR A 285 -2.83 19.24 -18.06
N ALA A 286 -3.19 20.17 -17.18
CA ALA A 286 -3.65 21.51 -17.59
C ALA A 286 -2.65 22.62 -17.25
N GLY A 287 -1.42 22.51 -17.76
CA GLY A 287 -0.57 23.68 -17.95
C GLY A 287 -0.95 24.40 -19.26
N PRO A 288 -0.95 25.75 -19.31
CA PRO A 288 -1.28 26.47 -20.53
C PRO A 288 -0.32 26.07 -21.66
N GLN A 289 -0.86 25.59 -22.78
CA GLN A 289 -0.06 25.29 -23.96
C GLN A 289 0.65 26.58 -24.42
N PRO A 290 1.98 26.56 -24.62
CA PRO A 290 2.66 27.67 -25.28
C PRO A 290 2.18 27.75 -26.73
N SER A 291 1.79 28.96 -27.17
CA SER A 291 1.40 29.21 -28.55
C SER A 291 2.56 28.85 -29.50
N PRO A 292 2.28 28.20 -30.63
CA PRO A 292 3.31 27.81 -31.59
C PRO A 292 4.02 29.06 -32.15
N PRO A 293 5.35 29.01 -32.36
CA PRO A 293 6.08 30.11 -32.98
C PRO A 293 5.57 30.31 -34.42
N GLY A 294 5.16 31.54 -34.72
CA GLY A 294 4.78 31.95 -36.06
C GLY A 294 5.94 31.74 -37.04
N LEU A 295 5.64 31.09 -38.17
CA LEU A 295 6.57 30.97 -39.28
C LEU A 295 6.79 32.35 -39.92
N PRO A 296 8.05 32.73 -40.25
CA PRO A 296 8.30 33.95 -41.00
C PRO A 296 7.84 33.77 -42.46
N GLY A 297 7.18 34.81 -42.98
CA GLY A 297 6.85 34.96 -44.40
C GLY A 297 7.99 35.55 -45.23
#